data_AF-A0A923XSR0-F1
#
_entry.id   AF-A0A923XSR0-F1
#
_cell.length_a   1.000
_cell.length_b   1.000
_cell.length_c   1.000
_cell.angle_alpha   90.00
_cell.angle_beta   90.00
_cell.angle_gamma   90.00
#
_symmetry.space_group_name_H-M   'P 1'
#
loop_
_entity.id
_entity.type
_entity.pdbx_description
1 polymer ?
#
loop_
_entity_poly.entity_id
_entity_poly.type
_entity_poly.pdbx_seq_one_letter_code
_entity_poly.pdbx_strand_id
1 'polypeptide(L)'
;MTPAISVTRGDHTTYLKWHRARRFGTDPVFTGRRIVEGMAAGASVEVDLVIHGDNGFAVLHDLSLDQDTTGHGLVRETPAAVLRDLHLRGADGAPLPDKVMLLEDLAALIRQQGAHPDAVLQ
;
A
#
# COMPACT_ATOMS: atom_id res chain seq x y z
N MET A 1 -12.40 17.92 1.22
CA MET A 1 -13.56 17.02 1.25
C MET A 1 -13.18 15.78 2.04
N THR A 2 -14.00 15.37 3.01
CA THR A 2 -13.79 14.15 3.80
C THR A 2 -13.78 12.93 2.88
N PRO A 3 -12.83 11.98 3.02
CA PRO A 3 -12.82 10.78 2.20
C PRO A 3 -14.05 9.92 2.45
N ALA A 4 -14.61 9.33 1.39
CA ALA A 4 -15.69 8.37 1.53
C ALA A 4 -15.12 7.04 2.05
N ILE A 5 -15.41 6.72 3.31
CA ILE A 5 -14.94 5.49 3.98
C ILE A 5 -16.08 4.50 4.26
N SER A 6 -17.33 4.95 4.17
CA SER A 6 -18.51 4.13 4.41
C SER A 6 -19.74 4.72 3.73
N VAL A 7 -20.75 3.90 3.49
CA VAL A 7 -22.10 4.30 3.08
C VAL A 7 -23.09 3.76 4.10
N THR A 8 -24.01 4.60 4.56
CA THR A 8 -25.09 4.19 5.46
C THR A 8 -26.42 4.24 4.72
N ARG A 9 -27.18 3.14 4.79
CA ARG A 9 -28.54 3.03 4.24
C ARG A 9 -29.46 2.44 5.30
N GLY A 10 -30.35 3.27 5.86
CA GLY A 10 -31.16 2.88 7.02
C GLY A 10 -30.28 2.74 8.26
N ASP A 11 -30.37 1.59 8.93
CA ASP A 11 -29.56 1.20 10.10
C ASP A 11 -28.31 0.39 9.73
N HIS A 12 -28.06 0.14 8.44
CA HIS A 12 -26.91 -0.60 7.96
C HIS A 12 -25.78 0.31 7.45
N THR A 13 -24.57 0.08 7.97
CA THR A 13 -23.34 0.74 7.51
C THR A 13 -22.46 -0.25 6.76
N THR A 14 -22.09 0.10 5.53
CA THR A 14 -21.13 -0.64 4.71
C THR A 14 -19.83 0.15 4.61
N TYR A 15 -18.72 -0.45 5.02
CA TYR A 15 -17.39 0.15 4.89
C TYR A 15 -16.83 -0.04 3.48
N LEU A 16 -16.13 0.98 2.98
CA LEU A 16 -15.49 0.96 1.67
C LEU A 16 -14.03 0.57 1.82
N LYS A 17 -13.63 -0.53 1.17
CA LYS A 17 -12.24 -0.97 1.11
C LYS A 17 -11.47 -0.16 0.06
N TRP A 18 -10.37 0.46 0.48
CA TRP A 18 -9.38 1.06 -0.42
C TRP A 18 -8.46 -0.04 -0.92
N HIS A 19 -8.89 -0.73 -1.98
CA HIS A 19 -8.17 -1.83 -2.60
C HIS A 19 -6.83 -1.36 -3.16
N ARG A 20 -5.74 -1.98 -2.70
CA ARG A 20 -4.35 -1.63 -2.95
C ARG A 20 -3.99 -0.21 -2.52
N ALA A 21 -4.60 0.24 -1.42
CA ALA A 21 -4.52 1.59 -0.89
C ALA A 21 -5.01 2.71 -1.83
N ARG A 22 -5.79 2.38 -2.86
CA ARG A 22 -6.33 3.37 -3.80
C ARG A 22 -7.59 4.01 -3.26
N ARG A 23 -7.63 5.35 -3.26
CA ARG A 23 -8.86 6.13 -3.00
C ARG A 23 -9.71 6.22 -4.26
N PHE A 24 -9.05 6.39 -5.40
CA PHE A 24 -9.65 6.38 -6.74
C PHE A 24 -9.00 5.31 -7.60
N GLY A 25 -9.72 4.76 -8.58
CA GLY A 25 -9.21 3.69 -9.44
C GLY A 25 -7.92 4.05 -10.20
N THR A 26 -7.67 5.34 -10.41
CA THR A 26 -6.48 5.89 -11.09
C THR A 26 -5.30 6.16 -10.15
N ASP A 27 -5.48 6.00 -8.84
CA ASP A 27 -4.37 6.18 -7.89
C ASP A 27 -3.31 5.08 -8.09
N PRO A 28 -2.02 5.41 -7.94
CA PRO A 28 -0.99 4.38 -7.86
C PRO A 28 -1.19 3.46 -6.66
N VAL A 29 -0.85 2.20 -6.83
CA VAL A 29 -0.98 1.18 -5.78
C VAL A 29 0.07 1.38 -4.68
N PHE A 30 -0.29 1.05 -3.44
CA PHE A 30 0.62 0.88 -2.29
C PHE A 30 1.53 2.06 -1.90
N THR A 31 1.29 3.26 -2.43
CA THR A 31 2.07 4.42 -1.98
C THR A 31 1.86 4.68 -0.49
N GLY A 32 2.95 4.85 0.26
CA GLY A 32 2.86 5.14 1.70
C GLY A 32 2.00 6.36 1.98
N ARG A 33 2.08 7.37 1.10
CA ARG A 33 1.28 8.59 1.15
C ARG A 33 -0.24 8.36 1.05
N ARG A 34 -0.72 7.34 0.31
CA ARG A 34 -2.16 7.00 0.25
C ARG A 34 -2.57 6.10 1.39
N ILE A 35 -1.69 5.19 1.82
CA ILE A 35 -1.97 4.36 2.99
C ILE A 35 -2.19 5.24 4.23
N VAL A 36 -1.27 6.16 4.54
CA VAL A 36 -1.42 7.03 5.72
C VAL A 36 -2.61 7.99 5.61
N GLU A 37 -2.99 8.42 4.41
CA GLU A 37 -4.22 9.18 4.21
C GLU A 37 -5.46 8.35 4.58
N GLY A 38 -5.55 7.11 4.10
CA GLY A 38 -6.65 6.21 4.42
C GLY A 38 -6.69 5.87 5.92
N MET A 39 -5.53 5.56 6.52
CA MET A 39 -5.40 5.27 7.94
C MET A 39 -5.82 6.48 8.80
N ALA A 40 -5.43 7.71 8.43
CA ALA A 40 -5.85 8.91 9.13
C ALA A 40 -7.35 9.22 8.97
N ALA A 41 -7.95 8.77 7.86
CA ALA A 41 -9.37 8.98 7.57
C ALA A 41 -10.31 7.98 8.24
N GLY A 42 -9.80 6.91 8.87
CA GLY A 42 -10.65 5.80 9.36
C GLY A 42 -11.09 4.84 8.26
N ALA A 43 -10.34 4.77 7.15
CA ALA A 43 -10.66 3.86 6.05
C ALA A 43 -10.25 2.41 6.36
N SER A 44 -10.89 1.47 5.65
CA SER A 44 -10.39 0.10 5.52
C SER A 44 -9.40 0.07 4.35
N VAL A 45 -8.11 0.12 4.65
CA VAL A 45 -7.03 0.16 3.66
C VAL A 45 -6.46 -1.24 3.48
N GLU A 46 -6.39 -1.71 2.25
CA GLU A 46 -5.81 -3.03 1.97
C GLU A 46 -4.43 -2.92 1.34
N VAL A 47 -3.55 -3.84 1.76
CA VAL A 47 -2.20 -4.06 1.25
C VAL A 47 -2.01 -5.53 0.88
N ASP A 48 -1.19 -5.78 -0.13
CA ASP A 48 -0.75 -7.13 -0.48
C ASP A 48 0.66 -7.36 0.08
N LEU A 49 0.94 -8.59 0.54
CA LEU A 49 2.24 -8.97 1.12
C LEU A 49 2.83 -10.17 0.38
N VAL A 50 4.07 -10.03 -0.06
CA VAL A 50 4.83 -11.09 -0.73
C VAL A 50 6.17 -11.32 -0.04
N ILE A 51 6.62 -12.58 0.01
CA ILE A 51 7.85 -12.96 0.71
C ILE A 51 9.08 -12.61 -0.15
N HIS A 52 10.03 -11.85 0.40
CA HIS A 52 11.28 -11.49 -0.28
C HIS A 52 12.46 -12.42 0.08
N GLY A 53 13.63 -12.15 -0.52
CA GLY A 53 14.87 -12.96 -0.38
C GLY A 53 15.23 -13.32 1.06
N ASP A 54 15.10 -12.35 1.97
CA ASP A 54 15.45 -12.49 3.39
C ASP A 54 14.32 -13.04 4.28
N ASN A 55 13.26 -13.61 3.68
CA ASN A 55 12.09 -14.21 4.37
C ASN A 55 11.22 -13.23 5.17
N GLY A 56 11.31 -11.92 4.90
CA GLY A 56 10.33 -10.92 5.35
C GLY A 56 9.27 -10.65 4.28
N PHE A 57 8.46 -9.60 4.47
CA PHE A 57 7.36 -9.24 3.58
C PHE A 57 7.58 -7.88 2.90
N ALA A 58 7.42 -7.84 1.58
CA ALA A 58 7.33 -6.61 0.80
C ALA A 58 5.86 -6.28 0.53
N VAL A 59 5.54 -4.98 0.53
CA VAL A 59 4.20 -4.48 0.18
C VAL A 59 4.09 -4.37 -1.34
N LEU A 60 3.76 -5.49 -1.99
CA LEU A 60 3.61 -5.64 -3.44
C LEU A 60 2.53 -6.68 -3.72
N HIS A 61 1.89 -6.58 -4.88
CA HIS A 61 0.91 -7.56 -5.34
C HIS A 61 1.56 -8.71 -6.13
N ASP A 62 2.41 -8.36 -7.10
CA ASP A 62 2.99 -9.34 -8.01
C ASP A 62 4.20 -10.05 -7.39
N LEU A 63 4.41 -11.31 -7.80
CA LEU A 63 5.61 -12.08 -7.44
C LEU A 63 6.86 -11.64 -8.23
N SER A 64 6.65 -10.88 -9.32
CA SER A 64 7.70 -10.25 -10.13
C SER A 64 7.74 -8.75 -9.91
N LEU A 65 8.93 -8.15 -10.02
CA LEU A 65 9.16 -6.73 -9.83
C LEU A 65 8.79 -5.86 -11.05
N ASP A 66 8.65 -6.47 -12.23
CA ASP A 66 8.69 -5.79 -13.52
C ASP A 66 7.53 -4.84 -13.81
N GLN A 67 6.32 -5.13 -13.31
CA GLN A 67 5.13 -4.29 -13.59
C GLN A 67 5.07 -3.05 -12.70
N ASP A 68 5.09 -3.26 -11.38
CA ASP A 68 4.76 -2.22 -10.41
C ASP A 68 5.99 -1.48 -9.88
N THR A 69 7.21 -1.88 -10.26
CA THR A 69 8.44 -1.32 -9.70
C THR A 69 9.53 -1.06 -10.75
N THR A 70 10.57 -0.33 -10.37
CA THR A 70 11.78 -0.15 -11.19
C THR A 70 12.73 -1.34 -11.19
N GLY A 71 12.43 -2.41 -10.46
CA GLY A 71 13.22 -3.64 -10.44
C GLY A 71 12.82 -4.64 -11.51
N HIS A 72 13.54 -5.74 -11.56
CA HIS A 72 13.30 -6.85 -12.49
C HIS A 72 13.50 -8.19 -11.79
N GLY A 73 12.76 -9.22 -12.22
CA GLY A 73 12.88 -10.57 -11.69
C GLY A 73 11.96 -10.82 -10.48
N LEU A 74 12.21 -11.91 -9.76
CA LEU A 74 11.32 -12.37 -8.69
C LEU A 74 11.57 -11.65 -7.37
N VAL A 75 10.50 -11.27 -6.68
CA VAL A 75 10.58 -10.69 -5.33
C VAL A 75 11.26 -11.66 -4.36
N ARG A 76 10.96 -12.96 -4.50
CA ARG A 76 11.52 -14.03 -3.66
C ARG A 76 13.04 -14.17 -3.75
N GLU A 77 13.65 -13.69 -4.82
CA GLU A 77 15.10 -13.73 -5.08
C GLU A 77 15.78 -12.39 -4.75
N THR A 78 15.01 -11.37 -4.36
CA THR A 78 15.52 -10.01 -4.15
C THR A 78 15.73 -9.70 -2.66
N PRO A 79 16.91 -9.23 -2.24
CA PRO A 79 17.15 -8.82 -0.84
C PRO A 79 16.32 -7.59 -0.41
N ALA A 80 16.01 -7.51 0.87
CA ALA A 80 15.28 -6.42 1.51
C ALA A 80 15.87 -5.03 1.21
N ALA A 81 17.19 -4.91 1.27
CA ALA A 81 17.89 -3.66 1.00
C ALA A 81 17.69 -3.18 -0.45
N VAL A 82 17.72 -4.12 -1.41
CA VAL A 82 17.50 -3.79 -2.83
C VAL A 82 16.05 -3.35 -3.05
N LEU A 83 15.08 -4.05 -2.44
CA LEU A 83 13.67 -3.67 -2.54
C LEU A 83 13.42 -2.23 -2.07
N ARG A 84 13.99 -1.83 -0.93
CA ARG A 84 13.86 -0.46 -0.40
C ARG A 84 14.41 0.61 -1.34
N ASP A 85 15.35 0.25 -2.22
CA ASP A 85 15.92 1.18 -3.19
C ASP A 85 15.07 1.30 -4.47
N LEU A 86 14.15 0.35 -4.72
CA LEU A 86 13.25 0.39 -5.87
C LEU A 86 12.15 1.43 -5.70
N HIS A 87 11.73 2.01 -6.81
CA HIS A 87 10.57 2.90 -6.87
C HIS A 87 9.35 2.15 -7.40
N LEU A 88 8.18 2.54 -6.95
CA LEU A 88 6.91 2.12 -7.55
C LEU A 88 6.73 2.76 -8.94
N ARG A 89 5.88 2.18 -9.77
CA ARG A 89 5.47 2.74 -11.06
C ARG A 89 4.02 3.23 -11.03
N GLY A 90 3.75 4.29 -11.79
CA GLY A 90 2.41 4.73 -12.11
C GLY A 90 1.73 3.81 -13.12
N ALA A 91 0.44 4.02 -13.34
CA ALA A 91 -0.33 3.25 -14.34
C ALA A 91 0.18 3.43 -15.79
N ASP A 92 0.96 4.47 -16.05
CA ASP A 92 1.66 4.73 -17.31
C ASP A 92 3.04 4.06 -17.38
N GLY A 93 3.45 3.33 -16.33
CA GLY A 93 4.76 2.71 -16.20
C GLY A 93 5.87 3.68 -15.77
N ALA A 94 5.59 4.97 -15.57
CA ALA A 94 6.60 5.93 -15.16
C ALA A 94 7.00 5.71 -13.69
N PRO A 95 8.31 5.77 -13.34
CA PRO A 95 8.73 5.69 -11.95
C PRO A 95 8.13 6.83 -11.11
N LEU A 96 7.64 6.47 -9.92
CA LEU A 96 7.15 7.39 -8.92
C LEU A 96 8.27 7.71 -7.91
N PRO A 97 8.18 8.83 -7.16
CA PRO A 97 9.10 9.07 -6.05
C PRO A 97 8.89 8.10 -4.87
N ASP A 98 7.74 7.43 -4.81
CA ASP A 98 7.40 6.46 -3.78
C ASP A 98 8.25 5.18 -3.91
N LYS A 99 8.84 4.76 -2.80
CA LYS A 99 9.65 3.53 -2.70
C LYS A 99 8.79 2.30 -2.42
N VAL A 100 9.29 1.13 -2.81
CA VAL A 100 8.75 -0.14 -2.28
C VAL A 100 9.01 -0.19 -0.77
N MET A 101 7.97 -0.48 0.00
CA MET A 101 8.06 -0.63 1.45
C MET A 101 8.11 -2.11 1.82
N LEU A 102 8.82 -2.43 2.88
CA LEU A 102 8.62 -3.68 3.61
C LEU A 102 7.54 -3.50 4.68
N LEU A 103 7.03 -4.60 5.22
CA LEU A 103 5.98 -4.57 6.23
C LEU A 103 6.39 -3.75 7.47
N GLU A 104 7.65 -3.86 7.90
CA GLU A 104 8.16 -3.07 9.02
C GLU A 104 8.31 -1.58 8.70
N ASP A 105 8.56 -1.22 7.45
CA ASP A 105 8.61 0.19 7.01
C ASP A 105 7.19 0.78 7.04
N LEU A 106 6.21 0.01 6.57
CA LEU A 106 4.80 0.38 6.63
C LEU A 106 4.32 0.56 8.08
N ALA A 107 4.66 -0.39 8.96
CA ALA A 107 4.33 -0.30 10.38
C ALA A 107 4.97 0.94 11.04
N ALA A 108 6.24 1.22 10.74
CA ALA A 108 6.93 2.41 11.23
C ALA A 108 6.28 3.70 10.73
N LEU A 109 5.88 3.73 9.45
CA LEU A 109 5.20 4.86 8.83
C LEU A 109 3.85 5.13 9.49
N ILE A 110 3.01 4.10 9.68
CA ILE A 110 1.71 4.23 10.36
C ILE A 110 1.90 4.71 11.80
N ARG A 111 2.87 4.14 12.53
CA ARG A 111 3.19 4.59 13.89
C ARG A 111 3.60 6.07 13.93
N GLN A 112 4.37 6.52 12.95
CA GLN A 112 4.85 7.91 12.89
C GLN A 112 3.72 8.90 12.56
N GLN A 113 2.84 8.55 11.63
CA GLN A 113 1.76 9.44 11.17
C GLN A 113 0.50 9.36 12.05
N GLY A 114 0.35 8.27 12.80
CA GLY A 114 -0.88 7.93 13.51
C GLY A 114 -1.93 7.30 12.58
N ALA A 115 -2.92 6.68 13.21
CA ALA A 115 -4.09 6.12 12.53
C ALA A 115 -5.34 6.48 13.32
N HIS A 116 -6.46 6.65 12.63
CA HIS A 116 -7.76 6.78 13.26
C HIS A 116 -8.11 5.48 14.02
N PRO A 117 -8.73 5.53 15.21
CA PRO A 117 -9.09 4.33 15.96
C PRO A 117 -9.95 3.31 15.19
N ASP A 118 -10.77 3.80 14.27
CA ASP A 118 -11.65 2.97 13.43
C ASP A 118 -10.98 2.52 12.10
N ALA A 119 -9.74 2.94 11.83
CA ALA A 119 -9.04 2.51 10.63
C ALA A 119 -8.67 1.02 10.72
N VAL A 120 -8.76 0.33 9.58
CA VAL A 120 -8.38 -1.07 9.48
C VAL A 120 -7.35 -1.21 8.37
N LEU A 121 -6.20 -1.80 8.68
CA LEU A 121 -5.26 -2.29 7.67
C LEU A 121 -5.59 -3.77 7.41
N GLN A 122 -5.83 -4.13 6.16
CA GLN A 122 -6.20 -5.48 5.71
C GLN A 122 -5.14 -6.09 4.82
#